data_AF-A0A6J5GUC2-F1
#
_entry.id   AF-A0A6J5GUC2-F1
#
_cell.length_a   1.000
_cell.length_b   1.000
_cell.length_c   1.000
_cell.angle_alpha   90.00
_cell.angle_beta   90.00
_cell.angle_gamma   90.00
#
_symmetry.space_group_name_H-M   'P 1'
#
loop_
_entity.id
_entity.type
_entity.pdbx_description
1 polymer ?
#
loop_
_entity_poly.entity_id
_entity_poly.type
_entity_poly.pdbx_seq_one_letter_code
_entity_poly.pdbx_strand_id
1 'polypeptide(L)' 'MVNRLNIIWMDQSQTRKGWPEFREEVFGGAFTDAMDYIMSLAGNAGFVAGQILGQDGEILATVAPLKNVRLRG' A
#
# COMPACT_ATOMS: atom_id res chain seq x y z
N MET A 1 -20.14 4.17 -10.34
CA MET A 1 -18.71 4.46 -10.64
C MET A 1 -17.87 3.47 -9.85
N VAL A 2 -16.82 2.90 -10.44
CA VAL A 2 -15.86 2.08 -9.68
C VAL A 2 -14.86 3.04 -9.07
N ASN A 3 -14.76 3.07 -7.73
CA ASN A 3 -13.70 3.81 -7.06
C ASN A 3 -12.36 3.19 -7.48
N ARG A 4 -11.45 4.05 -7.95
CA ARG A 4 -10.08 3.64 -8.29
C ARG A 4 -9.19 4.18 -7.19
N LEU A 5 -8.44 3.29 -6.58
CA LEU A 5 -7.45 3.62 -5.57
C LEU A 5 -6.10 3.26 -6.14
N ASN A 6 -5.07 4.01 -5.75
CA ASN A 6 -3.71 3.68 -6.13
C ASN A 6 -2.97 3.21 -4.89
N ILE A 7 -2.35 2.04 -4.96
CA ILE A 7 -1.62 1.46 -3.84
C ILE A 7 -0.14 1.53 -4.18
N ILE A 8 0.60 2.28 -3.38
CA ILE A 8 2.06 2.37 -3.49
C ILE A 8 2.66 1.62 -2.31
N TRP A 9 3.57 0.69 -2.55
CA TRP A 9 4.21 -0.07 -1.48
C TRP A 9 5.67 -0.35 -1.76
N MET A 10 6.44 -0.59 -0.71
CA MET A 10 7.88 -0.86 -0.78
C MET A 10 8.19 -2.34 -0.58
N ASP A 11 8.79 -2.95 -1.61
CA ASP A 11 9.29 -4.31 -1.64
C ASP A 11 10.80 -4.34 -1.32
N GLN A 12 11.15 -4.93 -0.19
CA GLN A 12 12.51 -5.22 0.26
C GLN A 12 12.94 -6.66 -0.08
N SER A 13 12.02 -7.53 -0.54
CA SER A 13 12.36 -8.92 -0.89
C SER A 13 13.17 -9.02 -2.18
N GLN A 14 13.09 -8.01 -3.05
CA GLN A 14 13.73 -7.97 -4.37
C GLN A 14 14.82 -6.90 -4.49
N THR A 15 15.71 -6.77 -3.50
CA THR A 15 16.79 -5.79 -3.62
C THR A 15 17.90 -6.25 -4.58
N ARG A 16 17.97 -5.64 -5.77
CA ARG A 16 19.27 -5.43 -6.43
C ARG A 16 19.92 -4.23 -5.75
N LYS A 17 20.94 -4.47 -4.92
CA LYS A 17 21.83 -3.45 -4.30
C LYS A 17 21.28 -2.63 -3.11
N GLY A 18 20.43 -3.20 -2.26
CA GLY A 18 20.12 -2.62 -0.95
C GLY A 18 19.19 -1.40 -0.93
N TRP A 19 18.53 -1.10 -2.05
CA TRP A 19 17.46 -0.09 -2.11
C TRP A 19 16.10 -0.78 -2.27
N PRO A 20 15.08 -0.42 -1.46
CA PRO A 20 13.74 -0.98 -1.63
C PRO A 20 13.16 -0.56 -2.99
N GLU A 21 12.45 -1.47 -3.64
CA GLU A 21 11.75 -1.20 -4.89
C GLU A 21 10.32 -0.70 -4.57
N PHE A 22 9.91 0.40 -5.18
CA PHE A 22 8.52 0.86 -5.09
C PHE A 22 7.67 0.14 -6.13
N ARG A 23 6.54 -0.40 -5.67
CA ARG A 23 5.51 -1.02 -6.49
C ARG A 23 4.28 -0.13 -6.44
N GLU A 24 3.65 0.05 -7.59
CA GLU A 24 2.44 0.84 -7.75
C GLU A 24 1.38 -0.01 -8.45
N GLU A 25 0.19 -0.05 -7.87
CA GLU A 25 -0.92 -0.87 -8.36
C GLU A 25 -2.24 -0.10 -8.29
N VAL A 26 -2.94 -0.07 -9.42
CA VAL A 26 -4.29 0.50 -9.49
C VAL A 26 -5.29 -0.55 -9.01
N PHE A 27 -5.92 -0.27 -7.88
CA PHE A 27 -6.92 -1.11 -7.26
C PHE A 27 -8.33 -0.62 -7.63
N GLY A 28 -9.12 -1.46 -8.29
CA GLY A 28 -10.53 -1.20 -8.58
C GLY A 28 -11.41 -1.87 -7.52
N GLY A 29 -12.10 -1.09 -6.69
CA GLY A 29 -12.91 -1.66 -5.62
C GLY A 29 -13.22 -0.69 -4.49
N ALA A 30 -13.68 -1.23 -3.36
CA ALA A 30 -13.89 -0.45 -2.15
C ALA A 30 -12.56 -0.16 -1.45
N PHE A 31 -12.54 0.88 -0.62
CA PHE A 31 -11.37 1.21 0.23
C PHE A 31 -11.02 0.09 1.20
N THR A 32 -12.02 -0.65 1.70
CA THR A 32 -11.83 -1.81 2.56
C THR A 32 -11.03 -2.91 1.87
N ASP A 33 -11.30 -3.17 0.59
CA ASP A 33 -10.62 -4.22 -0.17
C ASP A 33 -9.15 -3.86 -0.43
N ALA A 34 -8.89 -2.58 -0.74
CA ALA A 34 -7.54 -2.04 -0.87
C ALA A 34 -6.77 -2.12 0.47
N MET A 35 -7.46 -1.89 1.59
CA MET A 35 -6.89 -2.02 2.94
C MET A 35 -6.52 -3.46 3.25
N ASP A 36 -7.40 -4.41 2.98
CA ASP A 36 -7.14 -5.84 3.21
C ASP A 36 -5.96 -6.34 2.37
N TYR A 37 -5.86 -5.89 1.12
CA TYR A 37 -4.74 -6.21 0.25
C TYR A 37 -3.40 -5.72 0.83
N ILE A 38 -3.29 -4.43 1.15
CA ILE A 38 -2.03 -3.88 1.65
C ILE A 38 -1.67 -4.40 3.05
N MET A 39 -2.67 -4.73 3.89
CA MET A 39 -2.45 -5.40 5.18
C MET A 39 -1.91 -6.83 5.03
N SER A 40 -2.34 -7.53 3.98
CA SER A 40 -1.81 -8.85 3.62
C SER A 40 -0.33 -8.74 3.25
N LEU A 41 0.03 -7.76 2.42
CA LEU A 41 1.42 -7.45 2.06
C LEU A 41 2.25 -7.07 3.30
N ALA A 42 1.71 -6.27 4.21
CA ALA A 42 2.38 -5.84 5.44
C ALA A 42 2.69 -6.98 6.43
N GLY A 43 2.11 -8.17 6.22
CA GLY A 43 2.45 -9.39 6.94
C GLY A 43 3.72 -10.09 6.43
N ASN A 44 4.26 -9.69 5.26
CA ASN A 44 5.41 -10.33 4.64
C ASN A 44 6.73 -9.68 5.10
N ALA A 45 7.77 -10.49 5.31
CA ALA A 45 9.09 -10.03 5.80
C ALA A 45 9.80 -9.03 4.87
N GLY A 46 9.35 -8.91 3.61
CA GLY A 46 9.87 -7.97 2.63
C GLY A 46 9.07 -6.67 2.51
N PHE A 47 8.09 -6.39 3.37
CA PHE A 47 7.30 -5.16 3.27
C PHE A 47 7.83 -4.08 4.21
N VAL A 48 8.08 -2.88 3.67
CA VAL A 48 8.59 -1.74 4.45
C VAL A 48 7.50 -0.74 4.82
N ALA A 49 6.63 -0.39 3.88
CA ALA A 49 5.44 0.43 4.10
C ALA A 49 4.60 0.44 2.82
N GLY A 50 3.36 0.87 2.94
CA GLY A 50 2.51 1.16 1.79
C GLY A 50 1.48 2.24 2.07
N GLN A 51 0.95 2.83 1.01
CA GLN A 51 0.01 3.93 1.03
C GLN A 51 -1.14 3.63 0.08
N ILE A 52 -2.35 4.02 0.48
CA ILE A 52 -3.53 3.99 -0.37
C ILE A 52 -3.86 5.43 -0.73
N LEU A 53 -3.90 5.71 -2.02
CA LEU A 53 -4.21 7.02 -2.58
C LEU A 53 -5.61 7.03 -3.20
N GLY A 54 -6.31 8.17 -3.05
CA GLY A 54 -7.51 8.50 -3.80
C GLY A 54 -7.21 8.84 -5.27
N GLN A 55 -8.27 9.03 -6.06
CA GLN A 55 -8.15 9.35 -7.50
C GLN A 55 -7.45 10.69 -7.78
N ASP A 56 -7.49 11.60 -6.81
CA ASP A 56 -6.86 12.91 -6.80
C ASP A 56 -5.40 12.88 -6.29
N GLY A 57 -4.89 11.70 -5.92
CA GLY A 57 -3.56 11.54 -5.33
C GLY A 57 -3.52 11.80 -3.83
N GLU A 58 -4.66 12.02 -3.19
CA GLU A 58 -4.75 12.17 -1.73
C GLU A 58 -4.36 10.89 -1.00
N ILE A 59 -3.52 10.97 0.03
CA ILE A 59 -3.26 9.82 0.91
C ILE A 59 -4.47 9.57 1.82
N LEU A 60 -5.14 8.44 1.61
CA LEU A 60 -6.27 7.98 2.41
C LEU A 60 -5.81 7.13 3.60
N ALA A 61 -4.75 6.33 3.39
CA ALA A 61 -4.15 5.50 4.43
C ALA A 61 -2.66 5.28 4.23
N THR A 62 -1.96 5.05 5.33
CA THR A 62 -0.59 4.54 5.35
C THR A 62 -0.54 3.29 6.23
N VAL A 63 0.09 2.23 5.73
CA VAL A 63 0.27 0.95 6.41
C VAL A 63 1.75 0.70 6.59
N ALA A 64 2.18 0.57 7.84
CA ALA A 64 3.55 0.27 8.21
C ALA A 64 3.72 -1.25 8.47
N PRO A 65 4.95 -1.75 8.65
CA PRO A 65 5.19 -3.14 8.99
C PRO A 65 4.45 -3.53 10.27
N LEU A 66 4.16 -4.81 10.43
CA LEU A 66 3.35 -5.35 11.54
C LEU A 66 1.89 -4.87 11.53
N LYS A 67 1.38 -4.47 10.37
CA LYS A 67 -0.04 -4.10 10.14
C LYS A 67 -0.50 -2.88 10.94
N ASN A 68 0.42 -1.97 11.26
CA ASN A 68 0.06 -0.69 11.86
C ASN A 68 -0.54 0.24 10.81
N VAL A 69 -1.76 0.72 11.02
CA VAL A 69 -2.48 1.58 10.07
C VAL A 69 -2.68 2.98 10.62
N ARG A 70 -2.36 3.97 9.79
CA ARG A 70 -2.72 5.38 10.00
C ARG A 70 -3.70 5.81 8.91
N LEU A 71 -4.91 6.14 9.33
CA LEU A 71 -5.93 6.72 8.45
C LEU A 71 -5.77 8.24 8.42
N ARG A 72 -6.19 8.84 7.31
CA ARG A 72 -6.45 10.28 7.28
C ARG A 72 -7.76 10.56 8.05
N GLY A 73 -7.72 11.59 8.91
CA GLY A 73 -8.88 12.11 9.64
C GLY A 73 -9.43 13.37 8.99
#